data_AF-A0A2I2A5R6-F1
#
_entry.id   AF-A0A2I2A5R6-F1
#
_cell.length_a   1.000
_cell.length_b   1.000
_cell.length_c   1.000
_cell.angle_alpha   90.00
_cell.angle_beta   90.00
_cell.angle_gamma   90.00
#
_symmetry.space_group_name_H-M   'P 1'
#
loop_
_entity.id
_entity.type
_entity.pdbx_description
1 polymer ?
#
loop_
_entity_poly.entity_id
_entity_poly.type
_entity_poly.pdbx_seq_one_letter_code
_entity_poly.pdbx_strand_id
1 'polypeptide(L)'
;SQEFHRQAMTMTLLGAITCQMANVFTLRSWEDSLWNLTHINKMIWFGVAMEAVFIVAILYVPAIQSIFNTATVPLENFWLLIPFPILLVLNHEWYKARQKAKWQTTSVEYSA
;
A
#
# COMPACT_ATOMS: atom_id res chain seq x y z
N SER A 1 27.42 14.72 -1.11
CA SER A 1 27.08 13.57 -0.25
C SER A 1 25.69 13.70 0.40
N GLN A 2 25.25 14.89 0.83
CA GLN A 2 23.94 15.04 1.50
C GLN A 2 22.73 14.83 0.59
N GLU A 3 22.79 15.26 -0.67
CA GLU A 3 21.67 15.13 -1.61
C GLU A 3 21.22 13.67 -1.82
N PHE A 4 22.18 12.75 -1.96
CA PHE A 4 21.87 11.31 -2.11
C PHE A 4 21.19 10.71 -0.87
N HIS A 5 21.57 11.13 0.35
CA HIS A 5 20.90 10.67 1.57
C HIS A 5 19.44 11.16 1.65
N ARG A 6 19.21 12.42 1.26
CA ARG A 6 17.87 13.03 1.21
C ARG A 6 16.99 12.36 0.16
N GLN A 7 17.55 12.04 -1.00
CA GLN A 7 16.85 11.28 -2.04
C GLN A 7 16.51 9.85 -1.59
N ALA A 8 17.45 9.15 -0.93
CA ALA A 8 17.21 7.81 -0.40
C ALA A 8 16.08 7.81 0.63
N MET A 9 16.08 8.75 1.59
CA MET A 9 14.98 8.93 2.55
C MET A 9 13.65 9.23 1.88
N THR A 10 13.67 10.02 0.80
CA THR A 10 12.44 10.33 0.06
C THR A 10 11.91 9.07 -0.64
N MET A 11 12.78 8.27 -1.27
CA MET A 11 12.37 7.01 -1.92
C MET A 11 11.83 5.98 -0.93
N THR A 12 12.41 5.84 0.26
CA THR A 12 11.90 4.92 1.28
C THR A 12 10.55 5.37 1.82
N LEU A 13 10.35 6.67 2.06
CA LEU A 13 9.08 7.24 2.47
C LEU A 13 8.00 7.04 1.40
N LEU A 14 8.36 7.28 0.15
CA LEU A 14 7.47 7.08 -1.00
C LEU A 14 7.07 5.60 -1.12
N GLY A 15 8.03 4.67 -0.93
CA GLY A 15 7.78 3.23 -0.90
C GLY A 15 6.88 2.78 0.26
N ALA A 16 7.01 3.42 1.43
CA ALA A 16 6.11 3.17 2.54
C ALA A 16 4.67 3.61 2.23
N ILE A 17 4.49 4.77 1.58
CA ILE A 17 3.16 5.27 1.18
C ILE A 17 2.54 4.37 0.10
N THR A 18 3.31 3.89 -0.88
CA THR A 18 2.74 2.96 -1.89
C THR A 18 2.29 1.64 -1.26
N CYS A 19 3.04 1.12 -0.29
CA CYS A 19 2.63 -0.04 0.50
C CYS A 19 1.36 0.24 1.33
N GLN A 20 1.25 1.42 1.95
CA GLN A 20 0.04 1.79 2.70
C GLN A 20 -1.18 1.85 1.78
N MET A 21 -1.04 2.43 0.58
CA MET A 21 -2.11 2.48 -0.41
C MET A 21 -2.56 1.07 -0.82
N ALA A 22 -1.61 0.16 -1.09
CA ALA A 22 -1.92 -1.24 -1.36
C ALA A 22 -2.60 -1.94 -0.17
N ASN A 23 -2.21 -1.62 1.06
CA ASN A 23 -2.79 -2.17 2.26
C ASN A 23 -4.24 -1.68 2.47
N VAL A 24 -4.55 -0.41 2.17
CA VAL A 24 -5.93 0.12 2.19
C VAL A 24 -6.83 -0.66 1.21
N PHE A 25 -6.33 -0.96 0.01
CA PHE A 25 -7.05 -1.81 -0.95
C PHE A 25 -7.22 -3.25 -0.46
N THR A 26 -6.22 -3.78 0.24
CA THR A 26 -6.19 -5.17 0.72
C THR A 26 -7.09 -5.38 1.93
N LEU A 27 -7.05 -4.47 2.91
CA LEU A 27 -7.86 -4.49 4.14
C LEU A 27 -9.37 -4.31 3.88
N ARG A 28 -9.74 -3.73 2.73
CA ARG A 28 -11.14 -3.72 2.24
C ARG A 28 -11.70 -5.15 2.10
N SER A 29 -10.85 -6.10 1.77
CA SER A 29 -11.20 -7.46 1.36
C SER A 29 -10.88 -8.42 2.50
N TRP A 30 -11.65 -8.36 3.60
CA TRP A 30 -11.51 -9.33 4.70
C TRP A 30 -12.20 -10.67 4.38
N GLU A 31 -13.28 -10.69 3.59
CA GLU A 31 -14.03 -11.93 3.28
C GLU A 31 -14.17 -12.24 1.77
N ASP A 32 -14.26 -11.25 0.88
CA ASP A 32 -14.48 -11.46 -0.57
C ASP A 32 -13.26 -11.12 -1.42
N SER A 33 -12.94 -11.95 -2.41
CA SER A 33 -11.80 -11.74 -3.32
C SER A 33 -11.93 -10.39 -4.05
N LEU A 34 -10.80 -9.70 -4.23
CA LEU A 34 -10.71 -8.35 -4.84
C LEU A 34 -11.46 -8.20 -6.17
N TRP A 35 -11.69 -9.31 -6.87
CA TRP A 35 -12.35 -9.39 -8.17
C TRP A 35 -13.88 -9.29 -8.12
N ASN A 36 -14.51 -9.43 -6.96
CA ASN A 36 -15.98 -9.42 -6.84
C ASN A 36 -16.55 -8.11 -6.24
N LEU A 37 -15.70 -7.13 -5.89
CA LEU A 37 -16.11 -5.92 -5.19
C LEU A 37 -16.51 -4.78 -6.14
N THR A 38 -17.79 -4.75 -6.50
CA THR A 38 -18.41 -3.70 -7.36
C THR A 38 -18.75 -2.38 -6.61
N HIS A 39 -18.77 -2.36 -5.26
CA HIS A 39 -19.28 -1.19 -4.50
C HIS A 39 -18.20 -0.19 -4.03
N ILE A 40 -18.32 1.06 -4.46
CA ILE A 40 -17.40 2.16 -4.16
C ILE A 40 -17.58 2.66 -2.71
N ASN A 41 -16.67 2.30 -1.79
CA ASN A 41 -16.75 2.74 -0.39
C ASN A 41 -16.05 4.11 -0.20
N LYS A 42 -16.79 5.11 0.31
CA LYS A 42 -16.30 6.49 0.50
C LYS A 42 -15.08 6.59 1.43
N MET A 43 -14.95 5.70 2.43
CA MET A 43 -13.80 5.72 3.35
C MET A 43 -12.48 5.37 2.66
N ILE A 44 -12.50 4.53 1.62
CA ILE A 44 -11.30 4.12 0.88
C ILE A 44 -10.79 5.27 0.02
N TRP A 45 -11.71 5.97 -0.64
CA TRP A 45 -11.37 7.17 -1.39
C TRP A 45 -10.82 8.27 -0.49
N PHE A 46 -11.31 8.37 0.76
CA PHE A 46 -10.73 9.28 1.75
C PHE A 46 -9.29 8.88 2.11
N GLY A 47 -9.03 7.60 2.36
CA GLY A 47 -7.67 7.08 2.62
C GLY A 47 -6.71 7.38 1.47
N VAL A 48 -7.10 7.02 0.24
CA VAL A 48 -6.31 7.28 -0.98
C VAL A 48 -6.11 8.78 -1.20
N ALA A 49 -7.13 9.61 -0.98
CA ALA A 49 -7.00 11.06 -1.09
C ALA A 49 -6.05 11.65 -0.05
N MET A 50 -6.09 11.16 1.19
CA MET A 50 -5.19 11.60 2.26
C MET A 50 -3.73 11.24 1.95
N GLU A 51 -3.49 10.02 1.45
CA GLU A 51 -2.15 9.60 0.99
C GLU A 51 -1.65 10.42 -0.19
N ALA A 52 -2.51 10.70 -1.18
CA ALA A 52 -2.16 11.56 -2.31
C ALA A 52 -1.78 12.97 -1.85
N VAL A 53 -2.54 13.55 -0.91
CA VAL A 53 -2.22 14.85 -0.30
C VAL A 53 -0.86 14.77 0.41
N PHE A 54 -0.58 13.68 1.12
CA PHE A 54 0.68 13.50 1.83
C PHE A 54 1.90 13.39 0.89
N ILE A 55 1.78 12.68 -0.24
CA ILE A 55 2.81 12.62 -1.28
C ILE A 55 3.08 14.01 -1.85
N VAL A 56 2.02 14.75 -2.21
CA VAL A 56 2.14 16.11 -2.73
C VAL A 56 2.79 17.02 -1.68
N ALA A 57 2.43 16.87 -0.41
CA ALA A 57 3.00 17.64 0.69
C ALA A 57 4.52 17.39 0.82
N ILE A 58 4.96 16.14 0.75
CA ILE A 58 6.39 15.78 0.81
C ILE A 58 7.17 16.29 -0.42
N LEU A 59 6.55 16.28 -1.60
CA LEU A 59 7.21 16.66 -2.85
C LEU A 59 7.24 18.18 -3.11
N TYR A 60 6.26 18.93 -2.60
CA TYR A 60 6.10 20.34 -2.96
C TYR A 60 6.11 21.31 -1.78
N VAL A 61 5.97 20.86 -0.54
CA VAL A 61 5.96 21.77 0.63
C VAL A 61 7.37 21.88 1.22
N PRO A 62 8.06 23.03 1.05
CA PRO A 62 9.44 23.19 1.51
C PRO A 62 9.60 23.08 3.03
N ALA A 63 8.57 23.44 3.81
CA ALA A 63 8.58 23.26 5.27
C ALA A 63 8.64 21.76 5.65
N ILE A 64 7.88 20.92 4.96
CA ILE A 64 7.89 19.46 5.17
C ILE A 64 9.20 18.86 4.66
N GLN A 65 9.72 19.34 3.53
CA GLN A 65 11.04 18.93 3.03
C GLN A 65 12.17 19.29 3.99
N SER A 66 12.07 20.40 4.71
CA SER A 66 13.05 20.78 5.73
C SER A 66 12.93 19.94 7.00
N ILE A 67 11.72 19.51 7.37
CA ILE A 67 11.49 18.64 8.55
C ILE A 67 11.98 17.22 8.28
N PHE A 68 11.58 16.66 7.14
CA PHE A 68 11.94 15.29 6.74
C PHE A 68 13.29 15.22 6.03
N ASN A 69 13.94 16.37 5.82
CA ASN A 69 15.16 16.50 5.04
C ASN A 69 15.04 15.80 3.66
N THR A 70 13.87 15.81 3.03
CA THR A 70 13.64 15.16 1.73
C THR A 70 14.13 16.02 0.58
N ALA A 71 14.39 15.40 -0.57
CA ALA A 71 14.83 16.08 -1.79
C ALA A 71 13.94 15.68 -2.95
N THR A 72 13.84 16.52 -3.98
CA THR A 72 13.12 16.19 -5.21
C THR A 72 13.73 14.95 -5.86
N VAL A 73 12.94 13.88 -5.95
CA VAL A 73 13.36 12.61 -6.55
C VAL A 73 12.98 12.60 -8.03
N PRO A 74 13.89 12.23 -8.95
CA PRO A 74 13.57 12.07 -10.35
C PRO A 74 12.54 10.96 -10.58
N LEU A 75 11.62 11.19 -11.52
CA LEU A 75 10.49 10.31 -11.83
C LEU A 75 10.91 8.87 -12.21
N GLU A 76 12.13 8.68 -12.69
CA GLU A 76 12.69 7.38 -13.08
C GLU A 76 12.77 6.39 -11.89
N ASN A 77 12.98 6.91 -10.69
CA ASN A 77 13.09 6.11 -9.47
C ASN A 77 11.74 5.56 -8.98
N PHE A 78 10.62 6.07 -9.49
CA PHE A 78 9.28 5.59 -9.14
C PHE A 78 9.04 4.16 -9.63
N TRP A 79 9.80 3.69 -10.63
CA TRP A 79 9.71 2.32 -11.11
C TRP A 79 10.02 1.29 -10.02
N LEU A 80 10.92 1.64 -9.09
CA LEU A 80 11.31 0.76 -7.97
C LEU A 80 10.17 0.57 -6.97
N LEU A 81 9.18 1.46 -6.94
CA LEU A 81 8.07 1.41 -5.99
C LEU A 81 6.91 0.52 -6.43
N ILE A 82 6.86 0.13 -7.70
CA ILE A 82 5.80 -0.71 -8.27
C ILE A 82 5.83 -2.16 -7.76
N PRO A 83 6.98 -2.86 -7.65
CA PRO A 83 6.98 -4.28 -7.28
C PRO A 83 6.54 -4.55 -5.84
N PHE A 84 6.84 -3.67 -4.89
CA PHE A 84 6.51 -3.84 -3.47
C PHE A 84 5.01 -3.96 -3.16
N PRO A 85 4.14 -3.02 -3.60
CA PRO A 85 2.70 -3.11 -3.38
C PRO A 85 2.09 -4.32 -4.09
N ILE A 86 2.61 -4.70 -5.27
CA ILE A 86 2.16 -5.91 -5.98
C ILE A 86 2.46 -7.16 -5.15
N LEU A 87 3.69 -7.29 -4.65
CA LEU A 87 4.07 -8.42 -3.79
C LEU A 87 3.24 -8.49 -2.51
N LEU A 88 2.93 -7.34 -1.90
CA LEU A 88 2.08 -7.26 -0.71
C LEU A 88 0.68 -7.80 -1.00
N VAL A 89 0.04 -7.34 -2.07
CA VAL A 89 -1.31 -7.77 -2.48
C VAL A 89 -1.32 -9.27 -2.80
N LEU A 90 -0.32 -9.75 -3.56
CA LEU A 90 -0.21 -11.18 -3.90
C LEU A 90 -0.04 -12.05 -2.65
N ASN A 91 0.84 -11.65 -1.73
CA ASN A 91 1.07 -12.37 -0.47
C ASN A 91 -0.21 -12.43 0.37
N HIS A 92 -0.93 -11.31 0.47
CA HIS A 92 -2.17 -11.28 1.25
C HIS A 92 -3.28 -12.13 0.63
N GLU A 93 -3.46 -12.12 -0.70
CA GLU A 93 -4.45 -12.96 -1.35
C GLU A 93 -4.11 -14.46 -1.20
N TRP A 94 -2.83 -14.80 -1.28
CA TRP A 94 -2.35 -16.16 -1.02
C TRP A 94 -2.57 -16.61 0.43
N TYR A 95 -2.31 -15.72 1.39
CA TYR A 95 -2.57 -15.98 2.80
C TYR A 95 -4.06 -16.23 3.05
N LYS A 96 -4.93 -15.43 2.44
CA LYS A 96 -6.39 -15.57 2.53
C LYS A 96 -6.87 -16.88 1.90
N ALA A 97 -6.35 -17.25 0.72
CA ALA A 97 -6.67 -18.52 0.07
C ALA A 97 -6.33 -19.72 0.96
N ARG A 98 -5.19 -19.67 1.66
CA ARG A 98 -4.78 -20.72 2.60
C ARG A 98 -5.67 -20.80 3.84
N GLN A 99 -6.11 -19.66 4.38
CA GLN A 99 -7.05 -19.67 5.50
C GLN A 99 -8.39 -20.28 5.10
N LYS A 100 -8.97 -19.86 3.95
CA LYS A 100 -10.25 -20.42 3.47
C LYS A 100 -10.20 -21.94 3.31
N ALA A 101 -9.08 -22.47 2.80
CA ALA A 101 -8.89 -23.92 2.69
C ALA A 101 -8.91 -24.64 4.05
N LYS A 102 -8.40 -24.02 5.14
CA LYS A 102 -8.44 -24.62 6.48
C LYS A 102 -9.86 -24.64 7.07
N TRP A 103 -10.60 -23.55 6.93
CA TRP A 103 -11.95 -23.44 7.50
C TRP A 103 -12.95 -24.39 6.83
N GLN A 104 -12.79 -24.66 5.53
CA GLN A 104 -13.63 -25.62 4.79
C GLN A 104 -13.45 -27.06 5.31
N THR A 105 -12.21 -27.49 5.57
CA THR A 105 -11.94 -28.83 6.08
C THR A 105 -12.53 -29.05 7.47
N THR A 106 -12.44 -28.06 8.36
CA THR A 106 -13.01 -28.16 9.72
C THR A 106 -14.55 -28.16 9.72
N SER A 107 -15.20 -27.44 8.81
CA SER A 107 -16.66 -27.46 8.70
C SER A 107 -17.22 -28.80 8.19
N VAL A 108 -16.46 -29.52 7.35
CA VAL A 108 -16.86 -30.87 6.87
C VAL A 108 -16.77 -31.89 8.01
N GLU A 109 -15.77 -31.78 8.88
CA GLU A 109 -15.54 -32.73 9.98
C GLU A 109 -16.52 -32.56 11.16
N TYR A 110 -17.08 -31.37 11.37
CA TYR A 110 -18.13 -31.16 12.39
C TYR A 110 -19.55 -31.53 11.91
N SER A 111 -19.69 -31.81 10.60
CA SER A 111 -20.96 -32.16 9.94
C SER A 111 -21.12 -33.67 9.67
N ALA A 112 -20.12 -34.49 10.01
CA ALA A 112 -20.06 -35.94 9.79
C ALA A 112 -20.09 -36.69 11.13
#